data_AF-A0A9E7HST0-F1
#
_entry.id   AF-A0A9E7HST0-F1
#
_cell.length_a   1.000
_cell.length_b   1.000
_cell.length_c   1.000
_cell.angle_alpha   90.00
_cell.angle_beta   90.00
_cell.angle_gamma   90.00
#
_symmetry.space_group_name_H-M   'P 1'
#
loop_
_entity.id
_entity.type
_entity.pdbx_description
1 polymer ?
#
loop_
_entity_poly.entity_id
_entity_poly.type
_entity_poly.pdbx_seq_one_letter_code
_entity_poly.pdbx_strand_id
1 'polypeptide(L)'
;MHRAAGAFGGLRINSRLLIPVPFADPADDYTVLIGDWYTKSHKDLAGLLDAGRNIGNPAGVLLNGLTGKDNAPLFTMEAGKTYRYRICNVGLKVSLNFRIQSHLMKLVEMDGSHTVQNDYESLDIHVGQCFSVLVAANQEAKDYYMVASTRFTKYSLSATGWRSFRWNLTASAARPNPQGSFHYGGINITRTIRLASSVGLVDGKRRFALNGVSHVDSPTPPKLAEYYGIADKVFKYDSISDDPPATEAPITVAPNVLNATFRDYIEIILENPERSIQCYHLDGYSFFAVGMGHGKWTPAGRRTYNLQDAVSRHTIQVYPRSWSAIMLTFDNAGLWSLRSEMWERHYLGQQLYVSVVSPARSLRDEYNMPDDALLCGDVASLPKPPPYV
;
A
#
# COMPACT_ATOMS: atom_id res chain seq x y z
N MET A 1 3.09 5.31 -15.96
CA MET A 1 2.69 6.31 -14.93
C MET A 1 1.20 6.75 -15.01
N HIS A 2 0.25 5.92 -15.47
CA HIS A 2 -1.15 6.38 -15.68
C HIS A 2 -1.88 6.88 -14.42
N ARG A 3 -1.54 6.36 -13.23
CA ARG A 3 -2.03 6.87 -11.93
C ARG A 3 -1.85 8.39 -11.79
N ALA A 4 -0.76 8.95 -12.30
CA ALA A 4 -0.49 10.39 -12.27
C ALA A 4 -1.50 11.22 -13.08
N ALA A 5 -2.20 10.61 -14.03
CA ALA A 5 -3.25 11.23 -14.82
C ALA A 5 -4.65 11.13 -14.19
N GLY A 6 -4.78 10.55 -13.00
CA GLY A 6 -6.07 10.38 -12.32
C GLY A 6 -6.73 9.02 -12.50
N ALA A 7 -6.02 8.01 -13.02
CA ALA A 7 -6.53 6.66 -13.20
C ALA A 7 -6.62 5.88 -11.87
N PHE A 8 -7.48 6.35 -10.96
CA PHE A 8 -7.77 5.76 -9.66
C PHE A 8 -9.20 6.12 -9.21
N GLY A 9 -9.76 5.35 -8.28
CA GLY A 9 -11.10 5.57 -7.77
C GLY A 9 -11.34 4.83 -6.47
N GLY A 10 -12.46 5.13 -5.80
CA GLY A 10 -12.85 4.43 -4.59
C GLY A 10 -13.49 3.08 -4.90
N LEU A 11 -12.99 2.02 -4.26
CA LEU A 11 -13.66 0.73 -4.18
C LEU A 11 -14.13 0.53 -2.74
N ARG A 12 -15.42 0.24 -2.54
CA ARG A 12 -15.98 -0.04 -1.21
C ARG A 12 -16.48 -1.47 -1.14
N ILE A 13 -16.06 -2.17 -0.11
CA ILE A 13 -16.57 -3.48 0.25
C ILE A 13 -17.39 -3.28 1.52
N ASN A 14 -18.69 -3.54 1.44
CA ASN A 14 -19.59 -3.45 2.58
C ASN A 14 -19.75 -4.82 3.24
N SER A 15 -19.97 -4.83 4.56
CA SER A 15 -20.32 -6.06 5.27
C SER A 15 -21.65 -6.60 4.76
N ARG A 16 -21.79 -7.92 4.77
CA ARG A 16 -23.07 -8.57 4.47
C ARG A 16 -24.09 -8.16 5.53
N LEU A 17 -25.36 -8.01 5.16
CA LEU A 17 -26.43 -7.49 6.03
C LEU A 17 -26.55 -8.17 7.41
N LEU A 18 -26.14 -9.44 7.53
CA LEU A 18 -26.23 -10.22 8.77
C LEU A 18 -24.92 -10.27 9.58
N ILE A 19 -23.85 -9.65 9.08
CA ILE A 19 -22.56 -9.59 9.77
C ILE A 19 -22.46 -8.22 10.44
N PRO A 20 -22.56 -8.14 11.78
CA PRO A 20 -22.44 -6.87 12.48
C PRO A 20 -21.02 -6.32 12.33
N VAL A 21 -20.92 -5.01 12.11
CA VAL A 21 -19.65 -4.27 12.19
C VAL A 21 -19.40 -3.82 13.64
N PRO A 22 -18.14 -3.66 14.07
CA PRO A 22 -17.80 -3.38 15.48
C PRO A 22 -18.07 -1.92 15.90
N PHE A 23 -19.04 -1.24 15.28
CA PHE A 23 -19.45 0.13 15.60
C PHE A 23 -20.91 0.33 15.17
N ALA A 24 -21.58 1.34 15.73
CA ALA A 24 -22.94 1.67 15.33
C ALA A 24 -23.00 2.16 13.88
N ASP A 25 -24.13 1.90 13.21
CA ASP A 25 -24.32 2.33 11.83
C ASP A 25 -24.17 3.86 11.70
N PRO A 26 -23.27 4.34 10.83
CA PRO A 26 -23.13 5.76 10.58
C PRO A 26 -24.33 6.26 9.77
N ALA A 27 -24.63 7.55 9.90
CA ALA A 27 -25.68 8.22 9.13
C ALA A 27 -25.38 8.26 7.63
N ASP A 28 -24.11 8.30 7.25
CA ASP A 28 -23.64 8.18 5.87
C ASP A 28 -22.18 7.69 5.83
N ASP A 29 -21.76 7.18 4.67
CA ASP A 29 -20.43 6.61 4.40
C ASP A 29 -19.81 7.29 3.17
N TYR A 30 -18.67 7.94 3.36
CA TYR A 30 -18.02 8.80 2.38
C TYR A 30 -16.62 8.31 1.97
N THR A 31 -16.28 8.48 0.69
CA THR A 31 -14.94 8.22 0.16
C THR A 31 -14.18 9.53 0.09
N VAL A 32 -12.99 9.54 0.67
CA VAL A 32 -12.07 10.69 0.67
C VAL A 32 -10.74 10.24 0.08
N LEU A 33 -10.50 10.59 -1.19
CA LEU A 33 -9.24 10.36 -1.87
C LEU A 33 -8.34 11.57 -1.64
N ILE A 34 -7.20 11.36 -0.99
CA ILE A 34 -6.16 12.37 -0.82
C ILE A 34 -4.94 12.00 -1.65
N GLY A 35 -4.25 12.98 -2.22
CA GLY A 35 -3.06 12.69 -3.00
C GLY A 35 -2.33 13.94 -3.43
N ASP A 36 -1.05 13.79 -3.73
CA ASP A 36 -0.24 14.83 -4.34
C ASP A 36 -0.44 14.89 -5.86
N TRP A 37 -0.32 16.09 -6.42
CA TRP A 37 -0.60 16.36 -7.84
C TRP A 37 0.55 17.10 -8.51
N TYR A 38 0.73 16.85 -9.80
CA TYR A 38 1.78 17.41 -10.65
C TYR A 38 1.16 18.11 -11.86
N THR A 39 1.72 19.26 -12.25
CA THR A 39 1.29 20.00 -13.45
C THR A 39 1.74 19.34 -14.76
N LYS A 40 2.78 18.52 -14.71
CA LYS A 40 3.33 17.80 -15.87
C LYS A 40 2.47 16.59 -16.20
N SER A 41 2.37 16.27 -17.49
CA SER A 41 1.64 15.07 -17.92
C SER A 41 2.33 13.78 -17.43
N HIS A 42 1.59 12.68 -17.34
CA HIS A 42 2.18 11.39 -16.98
C HIS A 42 3.30 10.94 -17.94
N LYS A 43 3.25 11.36 -19.22
CA LYS A 43 4.30 11.09 -20.22
C LYS A 43 5.55 11.91 -19.95
N ASP A 44 5.39 13.20 -19.61
CA ASP A 44 6.53 14.05 -19.27
C ASP A 44 7.20 13.57 -17.99
N LEU A 45 6.41 13.18 -16.98
CA LEU A 45 6.93 12.60 -15.74
C LEU A 45 7.70 11.30 -16.00
N ALA A 46 7.18 10.40 -16.84
CA ALA A 46 7.90 9.21 -17.26
C ALA A 46 9.20 9.56 -18.00
N GLY A 47 9.16 10.49 -18.95
CA GLY A 47 10.35 10.94 -19.68
C GLY A 47 11.42 11.60 -18.81
N LEU A 48 11.04 12.24 -17.69
CA LEU A 48 12.00 12.70 -16.68
C LEU A 48 12.75 11.52 -16.06
N LEU A 49 12.02 10.50 -15.63
CA LEU A 49 12.58 9.29 -15.00
C LEU A 49 13.44 8.51 -15.98
N ASP A 50 13.01 8.34 -17.23
CA ASP A 50 13.76 7.65 -18.29
C ASP A 50 15.10 8.34 -18.62
N ALA A 51 15.13 9.67 -18.46
CA ALA A 51 16.34 10.50 -18.58
C ALA A 51 17.20 10.52 -17.29
N GLY A 52 16.85 9.75 -16.26
CA GLY A 52 17.57 9.67 -14.99
C GLY A 52 17.33 10.86 -14.04
N ARG A 53 16.34 11.72 -14.32
CA ARG A 53 15.96 12.86 -13.48
C ARG A 53 14.84 12.47 -12.51
N ASN A 54 14.71 13.22 -11.41
CA ASN A 54 13.59 13.05 -10.49
C ASN A 54 12.33 13.77 -11.02
N ILE A 55 11.15 13.34 -10.57
CA ILE A 55 9.86 14.01 -10.88
C ILE A 55 9.66 15.33 -10.12
N GLY A 56 10.59 15.69 -9.23
CA GLY A 56 10.50 16.87 -8.38
C GLY A 56 9.45 16.77 -7.28
N ASN A 57 9.09 17.92 -6.75
CA ASN A 57 8.02 18.08 -5.76
C ASN A 57 6.67 18.22 -6.48
N PRO A 58 5.58 17.73 -5.89
CA PRO A 58 4.24 17.97 -6.39
C PRO A 58 3.92 19.47 -6.35
N ALA A 59 3.05 19.91 -7.26
CA ALA A 59 2.54 21.27 -7.33
C ALA A 59 1.47 21.55 -6.26
N GLY A 60 0.79 20.52 -5.77
CA GLY A 60 -0.24 20.65 -4.76
C GLY A 60 -0.66 19.32 -4.15
N VAL A 61 -1.59 19.40 -3.21
CA VAL A 61 -2.34 18.27 -2.65
C VAL A 61 -3.80 18.44 -3.10
N LEU A 62 -4.48 17.32 -3.33
CA LEU A 62 -5.89 17.26 -3.69
C LEU A 62 -6.71 16.52 -2.64
N LEU A 63 -7.96 16.92 -2.49
CA LEU A 63 -9.01 16.23 -1.75
C LEU A 63 -10.15 15.93 -2.74
N ASN A 64 -10.40 14.66 -3.05
CA ASN A 64 -11.36 14.23 -4.08
C ASN A 64 -11.18 14.96 -5.43
N GLY A 65 -9.92 15.19 -5.83
CA GLY A 65 -9.57 15.87 -7.08
C GLY A 65 -9.64 17.41 -7.01
N LEU A 66 -10.09 17.97 -5.89
CA LEU A 66 -10.27 19.41 -5.72
C LEU A 66 -9.09 20.05 -4.98
N THR A 67 -8.86 21.32 -5.29
CA THR A 67 -7.96 22.19 -4.53
C THR A 67 -8.82 23.12 -3.70
N GLY A 68 -8.40 23.52 -2.50
CA GLY A 68 -9.25 24.24 -1.55
C GLY A 68 -9.77 25.63 -1.92
N LYS A 69 -9.67 26.00 -3.20
CA LYS A 69 -10.25 27.20 -3.82
C LYS A 69 -11.67 26.97 -4.35
N ASP A 70 -12.17 25.73 -4.30
CA ASP A 70 -13.50 25.40 -4.79
C ASP A 70 -14.58 25.80 -3.77
N ASN A 71 -15.57 26.59 -4.22
CA ASN A 71 -16.62 27.20 -3.39
C ASN A 71 -17.81 26.27 -3.10
N ALA A 72 -17.63 24.94 -3.11
CA ALA A 72 -18.67 24.00 -2.72
C ALA A 72 -18.23 23.19 -1.48
N PRO A 73 -19.15 22.93 -0.52
CA PRO A 73 -18.84 22.06 0.59
C PRO A 73 -18.59 20.65 0.06
N LEU A 74 -17.48 20.02 0.48
CA LEU A 74 -17.14 18.67 0.07
C LEU A 74 -18.19 17.64 0.55
N PHE A 75 -18.72 17.84 1.77
CA PHE A 75 -19.75 16.98 2.36
C PHE A 75 -20.60 17.80 3.38
N THR A 76 -21.82 17.37 3.66
CA THR A 76 -22.75 18.02 4.61
C THR A 76 -23.12 17.05 5.74
N MET A 77 -23.09 17.52 6.98
CA MET A 77 -23.40 16.72 8.17
C MET A 77 -24.63 17.26 8.90
N GLU A 78 -25.42 16.36 9.47
CA GLU A 78 -26.52 16.67 10.38
C GLU A 78 -26.02 16.60 11.83
N ALA A 79 -26.37 17.60 12.62
CA ALA A 79 -25.92 17.71 14.01
C ALA A 79 -26.34 16.49 14.86
N GLY A 80 -25.45 16.04 15.74
CA GLY A 80 -25.65 14.88 16.61
C GLY A 80 -25.50 13.52 15.93
N LYS A 81 -25.41 13.46 14.59
CA LYS A 81 -25.16 12.21 13.85
C LYS A 81 -23.67 11.90 13.73
N THR A 82 -23.36 10.62 13.52
CA THR A 82 -21.98 10.15 13.29
C THR A 82 -21.85 9.66 11.85
N TYR A 83 -20.75 10.01 11.20
CA TYR A 83 -20.49 9.72 9.79
C TYR A 83 -19.20 8.92 9.65
N ARG A 84 -19.14 8.08 8.62
CA ARG A 84 -17.93 7.33 8.27
C ARG A 84 -17.20 7.98 7.11
N TYR A 85 -15.89 8.18 7.27
CA TYR A 85 -15.00 8.65 6.20
C TYR A 85 -13.93 7.60 5.90
N ARG A 86 -13.91 7.12 4.65
CA ARG A 86 -12.91 6.19 4.11
C ARG A 86 -11.84 6.98 3.37
N ILE A 87 -10.71 7.21 4.02
CA ILE A 87 -9.65 8.09 3.57
C ILE A 87 -8.52 7.27 2.97
N CYS A 88 -8.24 7.44 1.68
CA CYS A 88 -7.18 6.72 0.97
C CYS A 88 -6.15 7.68 0.39
N ASN A 89 -4.88 7.44 0.64
CA ASN A 89 -3.80 8.19 -0.01
C ASN A 89 -3.46 7.56 -1.37
N VAL A 90 -4.01 8.17 -2.42
CA VAL A 90 -3.85 7.76 -3.82
C VAL A 90 -2.71 8.49 -4.55
N GLY A 91 -1.90 9.26 -3.81
CA GLY A 91 -0.79 10.04 -4.33
C GLY A 91 0.33 9.22 -5.01
N LEU A 92 1.35 9.92 -5.48
CA LEU A 92 2.51 9.35 -6.14
C LEU A 92 3.75 9.34 -5.25
N LYS A 93 3.85 10.26 -4.29
CA LYS A 93 5.12 10.46 -3.56
C LYS A 93 4.97 10.78 -2.09
N VAL A 94 3.95 11.52 -1.68
CA VAL A 94 3.96 12.18 -0.36
C VAL A 94 3.00 11.52 0.63
N SER A 95 3.49 11.30 1.85
CA SER A 95 2.64 10.96 3.00
C SER A 95 1.87 12.20 3.45
N LEU A 96 0.60 12.04 3.80
CA LEU A 96 -0.29 13.16 4.12
C LEU A 96 -0.80 13.03 5.55
N ASN A 97 -0.72 14.13 6.30
CA ASN A 97 -1.45 14.29 7.55
C ASN A 97 -2.88 14.75 7.23
N PHE A 98 -3.87 14.03 7.73
CA PHE A 98 -5.29 14.32 7.56
C PHE A 98 -5.90 14.71 8.90
N ARG A 99 -6.77 15.74 8.89
CA ARG A 99 -7.48 16.22 10.08
C ARG A 99 -8.77 16.95 9.71
N ILE A 100 -9.68 17.03 10.67
CA ILE A 100 -10.92 17.82 10.57
C ILE A 100 -10.91 18.81 11.72
N GLN A 101 -11.05 20.10 11.41
CA GLN A 101 -11.02 21.18 12.39
C GLN A 101 -12.04 20.93 13.50
N SER A 102 -11.58 20.97 14.76
CA SER A 102 -12.41 20.81 15.96
C SER A 102 -13.17 19.47 16.06
N HIS A 103 -12.78 18.45 15.30
CA HIS A 103 -13.42 17.13 15.35
C HIS A 103 -12.38 16.03 15.58
N LEU A 104 -12.61 15.22 16.62
CA LEU A 104 -11.89 13.96 16.79
C LEU A 104 -12.35 12.94 15.75
N MET A 105 -11.44 12.09 15.34
CA MET A 105 -11.65 11.01 14.39
C MET A 105 -11.41 9.68 15.08
N LYS A 106 -12.46 8.88 15.22
CA LYS A 106 -12.37 7.54 15.77
C LYS A 106 -11.91 6.56 14.70
N LEU A 107 -10.70 6.04 14.78
CA LEU A 107 -10.17 5.06 13.83
C LEU A 107 -10.84 3.70 14.05
N VAL A 108 -11.52 3.18 13.02
CA VAL A 108 -12.28 1.92 13.11
C VAL A 108 -11.84 0.86 12.09
N GLU A 109 -11.05 1.25 11.09
CA GLU A 109 -10.53 0.35 10.07
C GLU A 109 -9.20 0.87 9.51
N MET A 110 -8.26 -0.03 9.25
CA MET A 110 -7.05 0.22 8.48
C MET A 110 -6.91 -0.87 7.42
N ASP A 111 -6.76 -0.45 6.16
CA ASP A 111 -6.44 -1.32 5.03
C ASP A 111 -7.45 -2.49 4.85
N GLY A 112 -8.72 -2.24 5.20
CA GLY A 112 -9.82 -3.22 5.14
C GLY A 112 -10.03 -4.05 6.40
N SER A 113 -9.14 -3.94 7.39
CA SER A 113 -9.23 -4.65 8.68
C SER A 113 -9.73 -3.73 9.78
N HIS A 114 -10.65 -4.22 10.60
CA HIS A 114 -11.07 -3.50 11.81
C HIS A 114 -9.93 -3.38 12.81
N THR A 115 -9.93 -2.31 13.59
CA THR A 115 -8.91 -2.02 14.60
C THR A 115 -9.52 -1.88 15.98
N VAL A 116 -8.67 -1.97 17.01
CA VAL A 116 -9.00 -1.42 18.32
C VAL A 116 -9.23 0.09 18.15
N GLN A 117 -10.41 0.54 18.57
CA GLN A 117 -10.87 1.89 18.28
C GLN A 117 -10.25 2.91 19.21
N ASN A 118 -9.61 3.92 18.63
CA ASN A 118 -9.01 5.04 19.35
C ASN A 118 -9.38 6.35 18.63
N ASP A 119 -9.46 7.43 19.41
CA ASP A 119 -9.77 8.77 18.91
C ASP A 119 -8.48 9.54 18.62
N TYR A 120 -8.42 10.20 17.47
CA TYR A 120 -7.27 10.97 17.01
C TYR A 120 -7.68 12.36 16.52
N GLU A 121 -6.85 13.36 16.79
CA GLU A 121 -7.00 14.71 16.21
C GLU A 121 -6.51 14.77 14.76
N SER A 122 -5.51 13.95 14.42
CA SER A 122 -4.98 13.84 13.06
C SER A 122 -4.38 12.46 12.81
N LEU A 123 -4.30 12.06 11.54
CA LEU A 123 -3.76 10.78 11.10
C LEU A 123 -2.74 11.00 10.00
N ASP A 124 -1.58 10.36 10.11
CA ASP A 124 -0.61 10.29 9.01
C ASP A 124 -0.95 9.08 8.13
N ILE A 125 -1.27 9.34 6.86
CA ILE A 125 -1.71 8.35 5.89
C ILE A 125 -0.66 8.29 4.77
N HIS A 126 0.03 7.16 4.69
CA HIS A 126 1.10 6.95 3.73
C HIS A 126 0.56 6.50 2.37
N VAL A 127 1.36 6.66 1.30
CA VAL A 127 0.92 6.37 -0.06
C VAL A 127 0.49 4.90 -0.16
N GLY A 128 -0.71 4.66 -0.68
CA GLY A 128 -1.31 3.32 -0.80
C GLY A 128 -2.01 2.80 0.46
N GLN A 129 -2.13 3.59 1.53
CA GLN A 129 -2.91 3.23 2.72
C GLN A 129 -4.33 3.81 2.67
N CYS A 130 -5.27 3.09 3.27
CA CYS A 130 -6.67 3.46 3.40
C CYS A 130 -7.17 3.27 4.82
N PHE A 131 -7.68 4.32 5.48
CA PHE A 131 -8.24 4.25 6.83
C PHE A 131 -9.73 4.59 6.82
N SER A 132 -10.52 3.98 7.71
CA SER A 132 -11.88 4.43 7.99
C SER A 132 -11.96 5.05 9.38
N VAL A 133 -12.55 6.24 9.46
CA VAL A 133 -12.82 6.93 10.72
C VAL A 133 -14.30 7.26 10.89
N LEU A 134 -14.76 7.23 12.14
CA LEU A 134 -16.06 7.79 12.52
C LEU A 134 -15.88 9.19 13.09
N VAL A 135 -16.75 10.11 12.66
CA VAL A 135 -16.72 11.51 13.07
C VAL A 135 -18.11 11.92 13.50
N ALA A 136 -18.25 12.31 14.76
CA ALA A 136 -19.51 12.80 15.32
C ALA A 136 -19.67 14.30 15.03
N ALA A 137 -20.81 14.71 14.49
CA ALA A 137 -21.17 16.11 14.28
C ALA A 137 -21.64 16.76 15.58
N ASN A 138 -20.73 16.88 16.55
CA ASN A 138 -21.03 17.31 17.93
C ASN A 138 -20.59 18.75 18.23
N GLN A 139 -20.07 19.48 17.23
CA GLN A 139 -19.67 20.87 17.36
C GLN A 139 -20.81 21.83 16.95
N GLU A 140 -20.63 23.13 17.22
CA GLU A 140 -21.56 24.20 16.79
C GLU A 140 -21.79 24.16 15.27
N ALA A 141 -23.03 24.41 14.82
CA ALA A 141 -23.38 24.40 13.41
C ALA A 141 -22.74 25.58 12.64
N LYS A 142 -21.60 25.33 12.00
CA LYS A 142 -20.85 26.27 11.14
C LYS A 142 -19.87 25.50 10.26
N ASP A 143 -19.24 26.14 9.29
CA ASP A 143 -18.31 25.42 8.43
C ASP A 143 -16.99 25.05 9.13
N TYR A 144 -16.53 23.81 8.93
CA TYR A 144 -15.24 23.31 9.42
C TYR A 144 -14.35 22.83 8.27
N TYR A 145 -13.05 23.08 8.41
CA TYR A 145 -12.07 22.62 7.43
C TYR A 145 -11.72 21.14 7.59
N MET A 146 -11.82 20.40 6.49
CA MET A 146 -11.11 19.15 6.28
C MET A 146 -9.78 19.47 5.59
N VAL A 147 -8.67 19.01 6.18
CA VAL A 147 -7.33 19.39 5.73
C VAL A 147 -6.47 18.15 5.52
N ALA A 148 -5.83 18.09 4.36
CA ALA A 148 -4.74 17.15 4.06
C ALA A 148 -3.48 17.95 3.79
N SER A 149 -2.38 17.67 4.51
CA SER A 149 -1.11 18.39 4.35
C SER A 149 0.08 17.47 4.30
N THR A 150 1.10 17.84 3.52
CA THR A 150 2.32 17.05 3.35
C THR A 150 3.03 16.83 4.67
N ARG A 151 3.48 15.59 4.90
CA ARG A 151 4.25 15.16 6.06
C ARG A 151 5.53 14.48 5.60
N PHE A 152 6.55 14.48 6.45
CA PHE A 152 7.88 13.90 6.17
C PHE A 152 8.61 14.53 4.97
N THR A 153 8.29 15.78 4.64
CA THR A 153 8.92 16.62 3.61
C THR A 153 9.50 17.90 4.22
N LYS A 154 10.50 18.52 3.57
CA LYS A 154 11.05 19.83 3.99
C LYS A 154 10.13 21.02 3.68
N TYR A 155 9.12 20.81 2.85
CA TYR A 155 8.15 21.81 2.42
C TYR A 155 6.75 21.40 2.91
N SER A 156 5.85 22.39 3.03
CA SER A 156 4.45 22.21 3.43
C SER A 156 3.52 22.60 2.29
N LEU A 157 2.81 21.64 1.73
CA LEU A 157 1.65 21.86 0.85
C LEU A 157 0.40 21.34 1.54
N SER A 158 -0.74 22.01 1.36
CA SER A 158 -2.01 21.60 1.96
C SER A 158 -3.17 21.75 0.99
N ALA A 159 -4.05 20.75 1.00
CA ALA A 159 -5.40 20.83 0.47
C ALA A 159 -6.36 21.08 1.63
N THR A 160 -7.26 22.03 1.45
CA THR A 160 -8.38 22.27 2.35
C THR A 160 -9.66 22.01 1.60
N GLY A 161 -10.69 21.50 2.25
CA GLY A 161 -12.05 21.64 1.77
C GLY A 161 -12.97 21.87 2.95
N TRP A 162 -14.13 22.45 2.71
CA TRP A 162 -15.04 22.88 3.77
C TRP A 162 -16.33 22.06 3.76
N ARG A 163 -17.09 22.10 4.86
CA ARG A 163 -18.34 21.36 5.07
C ARG A 163 -19.41 22.28 5.60
N SER A 164 -20.66 22.14 5.12
CA SER A 164 -21.81 22.88 5.63
C SER A 164 -22.76 22.00 6.45
N PHE A 165 -23.56 22.61 7.33
CA PHE A 165 -24.47 21.92 8.27
C PHE A 165 -25.93 22.23 7.95
N ARG A 166 -26.82 21.23 8.07
CA ARG A 166 -28.28 21.42 8.08
C ARG A 166 -28.93 20.64 9.23
N TRP A 167 -29.93 21.24 9.86
CA TRP A 167 -30.55 20.77 11.10
C TRP A 167 -31.64 19.72 10.85
N ASN A 168 -31.51 18.55 11.47
CA ASN A 168 -32.62 17.69 11.89
C ASN A 168 -32.12 16.75 13.02
N LEU A 169 -32.95 16.49 14.04
CA LEU A 169 -32.55 15.88 15.30
C LEU A 169 -33.05 14.43 15.44
N THR A 170 -32.11 13.47 15.59
CA THR A 170 -32.13 12.33 16.54
C THR A 170 -30.97 11.37 16.24
N ALA A 171 -30.15 11.01 17.24
CA ALA A 171 -29.31 9.80 17.22
C ALA A 171 -28.75 9.42 18.60
N SER A 172 -28.58 8.11 18.83
CA SER A 172 -28.15 7.43 20.07
C SER A 172 -26.70 6.90 20.03
N ALA A 173 -26.19 6.48 21.20
CA ALA A 173 -24.79 6.12 21.47
C ALA A 173 -24.39 4.65 21.19
N ALA A 174 -23.09 4.42 21.00
CA ALA A 174 -22.47 3.13 20.67
C ALA A 174 -21.74 2.46 21.86
N ARG A 175 -21.58 1.12 21.80
CA ARG A 175 -20.94 0.23 22.80
C ARG A 175 -19.67 -0.46 22.24
N PRO A 176 -18.75 -0.97 23.10
CA PRO A 176 -17.50 -1.62 22.68
C PRO A 176 -17.65 -3.14 22.47
N ASN A 177 -16.79 -3.73 21.62
CA ASN A 177 -16.66 -5.19 21.46
C ASN A 177 -15.20 -5.60 21.12
N PRO A 178 -14.72 -6.80 21.53
CA PRO A 178 -13.34 -7.26 21.32
C PRO A 178 -13.13 -7.98 19.98
N GLN A 179 -11.86 -7.99 19.54
CA GLN A 179 -11.38 -8.51 18.26
C GLN A 179 -10.96 -10.00 18.35
N GLY A 180 -11.21 -10.76 17.29
CA GLY A 180 -11.03 -12.22 17.22
C GLY A 180 -9.58 -12.72 17.13
N SER A 181 -9.39 -13.98 17.52
CA SER A 181 -8.17 -14.62 17.99
C SER A 181 -7.42 -15.47 16.94
N PHE A 182 -6.86 -14.86 15.90
CA PHE A 182 -5.87 -15.57 15.07
C PHE A 182 -4.49 -15.45 15.72
N HIS A 183 -3.98 -16.54 16.29
CA HIS A 183 -2.71 -16.57 17.03
C HIS A 183 -1.50 -16.68 16.09
N TYR A 184 -1.32 -15.68 15.21
CA TYR A 184 -0.22 -15.64 14.25
C TYR A 184 1.15 -15.73 14.94
N GLY A 185 1.29 -15.16 16.14
CA GLY A 185 2.52 -15.23 16.95
C GLY A 185 2.91 -16.62 17.46
N GLY A 186 2.00 -17.60 17.40
CA GLY A 186 2.28 -18.98 17.79
C GLY A 186 2.78 -19.87 16.64
N ILE A 187 2.85 -19.34 15.41
CA ILE A 187 3.27 -20.09 14.22
C ILE A 187 4.78 -19.95 14.04
N ASN A 188 5.48 -21.06 13.84
CA ASN A 188 6.93 -21.05 13.60
C ASN A 188 7.25 -20.41 12.26
N ILE A 189 8.20 -19.47 12.26
CA ILE A 189 8.73 -18.82 11.05
C ILE A 189 9.58 -19.83 10.29
N THR A 190 9.23 -20.13 9.03
CA THR A 190 9.98 -21.07 8.18
C THR A 190 11.10 -20.38 7.40
N ARG A 191 10.91 -19.10 7.04
CA ARG A 191 11.88 -18.28 6.30
C ARG A 191 11.82 -16.82 6.76
N THR A 192 12.98 -16.19 6.91
CA THR A 192 13.11 -14.75 7.16
C THR A 192 13.76 -14.10 5.95
N ILE A 193 13.08 -13.15 5.33
CA ILE A 193 13.58 -12.39 4.18
C ILE A 193 13.79 -10.95 4.62
N ARG A 194 15.01 -10.45 4.50
CA ARG A 194 15.38 -9.07 4.83
C ARG A 194 15.65 -8.30 3.55
N LEU A 195 14.86 -7.27 3.29
CA LEU A 195 14.92 -6.46 2.08
C LEU A 195 15.34 -5.04 2.45
N ALA A 196 16.56 -4.65 2.05
CA ALA A 196 17.05 -3.29 2.22
C ALA A 196 16.84 -2.48 0.95
N SER A 197 16.32 -1.25 1.10
CA SER A 197 16.26 -0.30 -0.01
C SER A 197 17.64 0.30 -0.32
N SER A 198 17.93 0.49 -1.59
CA SER A 198 19.10 1.24 -2.03
C SER A 198 18.80 2.10 -3.25
N VAL A 199 19.63 3.13 -3.43
CA VAL A 199 19.59 4.04 -4.58
C VAL A 199 20.99 4.14 -5.15
N GLY A 200 21.11 4.12 -6.47
CA GLY A 200 22.39 4.18 -7.16
C GLY A 200 22.24 4.59 -8.62
N LEU A 201 23.37 4.64 -9.32
CA LEU A 201 23.42 4.89 -10.75
C LEU A 201 23.77 3.59 -11.47
N VAL A 202 23.03 3.29 -12.53
CA VAL A 202 23.34 2.24 -13.51
C VAL A 202 23.32 2.92 -14.87
N ASP A 203 24.43 2.83 -15.61
CA ASP A 203 24.64 3.53 -16.90
C ASP A 203 24.34 5.03 -16.84
N GLY A 204 24.76 5.67 -15.74
CA GLY A 204 24.53 7.10 -15.48
C GLY A 204 23.08 7.47 -15.13
N LYS A 205 22.16 6.51 -15.09
CA LYS A 205 20.74 6.74 -14.74
C LYS A 205 20.44 6.27 -13.33
N ARG A 206 19.61 7.06 -12.62
CA ARG A 206 19.15 6.72 -11.26
C ARG A 206 18.29 5.46 -11.28
N ARG A 207 18.57 4.55 -10.36
CA ARG A 207 17.80 3.33 -10.08
C ARG A 207 17.56 3.17 -8.59
N PHE A 208 16.44 2.53 -8.25
CA PHE A 208 16.15 2.07 -6.90
C PHE A 208 16.09 0.55 -6.90
N ALA A 209 16.55 -0.05 -5.82
CA ALA A 209 16.74 -1.49 -5.73
C ALA A 209 16.30 -2.03 -4.38
N LEU A 210 15.98 -3.32 -4.36
CA LEU A 210 15.84 -4.14 -3.17
C LEU A 210 16.98 -5.16 -3.18
N ASN A 211 17.77 -5.19 -2.10
CA ASN A 211 18.95 -6.06 -1.97
C ASN A 211 19.91 -6.00 -3.16
N GLY A 212 20.09 -4.81 -3.75
CA GLY A 212 21.02 -4.59 -4.86
C GLY A 212 20.48 -4.93 -6.25
N VAL A 213 19.24 -5.42 -6.38
CA VAL A 213 18.60 -5.63 -7.68
C VAL A 213 17.51 -4.59 -7.91
N SER A 214 17.63 -3.87 -9.02
CA SER A 214 16.62 -2.93 -9.53
C SER A 214 15.78 -3.64 -10.58
N HIS A 215 14.48 -3.77 -10.31
CA HIS A 215 13.57 -4.49 -11.19
C HIS A 215 13.41 -3.78 -12.55
N VAL A 216 13.34 -4.59 -13.61
CA VAL A 216 12.92 -4.16 -14.93
C VAL A 216 11.93 -5.19 -15.49
N ASP A 217 10.83 -4.70 -16.07
CA ASP A 217 9.87 -5.56 -16.75
C ASP A 217 10.50 -6.12 -18.03
N SER A 218 10.38 -7.42 -18.22
CA SER A 218 10.72 -8.10 -19.48
C SER A 218 9.62 -7.90 -20.53
N PRO A 219 9.93 -8.01 -21.84
CA PRO A 219 8.92 -7.96 -22.90
C PRO A 219 7.81 -9.02 -22.73
N THR A 220 8.16 -10.16 -22.12
CA THR A 220 7.23 -11.21 -21.70
C THR A 220 6.95 -11.04 -20.20
N PRO A 221 5.71 -10.81 -19.75
CA PRO A 221 5.37 -10.74 -18.33
C PRO A 221 5.79 -12.01 -17.58
N PRO A 222 6.41 -11.91 -16.38
CA PRO A 222 6.92 -13.10 -15.70
C PRO A 222 5.84 -14.16 -15.43
N LYS A 223 4.61 -13.75 -15.11
CA LYS A 223 3.50 -14.71 -14.91
C LYS A 223 3.15 -15.48 -16.17
N LEU A 224 3.17 -14.83 -17.33
CA LEU A 224 2.97 -15.51 -18.61
C LEU A 224 4.14 -16.45 -18.92
N ALA A 225 5.37 -16.03 -18.61
CA ALA A 225 6.54 -16.88 -18.79
C ALA A 225 6.47 -18.16 -17.94
N GLU A 226 6.03 -18.07 -16.68
CA GLU A 226 5.77 -19.22 -15.82
C GLU A 226 4.66 -20.12 -16.37
N TYR A 227 3.52 -19.54 -16.75
CA TYR A 227 2.36 -20.30 -17.24
C TYR A 227 2.69 -21.07 -18.53
N TYR A 228 3.51 -20.48 -19.42
CA TYR A 228 3.98 -21.10 -20.66
C TYR A 228 5.21 -22.00 -20.50
N GLY A 229 5.77 -22.14 -19.29
CA GLY A 229 6.93 -23.00 -19.03
C GLY A 229 8.24 -22.48 -19.66
N ILE A 230 8.35 -21.16 -19.87
CA ILE A 230 9.54 -20.50 -20.43
C ILE A 230 10.19 -19.53 -19.44
N ALA A 231 9.94 -19.69 -18.13
CA ALA A 231 10.47 -18.82 -17.08
C ALA A 231 11.99 -18.66 -17.18
N ASP A 232 12.74 -19.75 -17.35
CA ASP A 232 14.21 -19.75 -17.43
C ASP A 232 14.77 -18.94 -18.63
N LYS A 233 13.94 -18.69 -19.65
CA LYS A 233 14.30 -17.82 -20.78
C LYS A 233 14.12 -16.34 -20.45
N VAL A 234 13.18 -16.02 -19.55
CA VAL A 234 12.71 -14.64 -19.29
C VAL A 234 13.33 -14.06 -18.03
N PHE A 235 13.47 -14.85 -16.97
CA PHE A 235 14.02 -14.41 -15.69
C PHE A 235 14.69 -15.55 -14.93
N LYS A 236 15.43 -15.20 -13.88
CA LYS A 236 16.02 -16.16 -12.95
C LYS A 236 15.36 -15.98 -11.58
N TYR A 237 14.91 -17.09 -10.98
CA TYR A 237 14.44 -17.09 -9.60
C TYR A 237 15.55 -16.75 -8.62
N ASP A 238 15.17 -16.12 -7.51
CA ASP A 238 16.03 -15.84 -6.37
C ASP A 238 17.30 -15.08 -6.78
N SER A 239 17.11 -14.07 -7.64
CA SER A 239 18.17 -13.15 -8.06
C SER A 239 18.66 -12.24 -6.93
N ILE A 240 17.93 -12.17 -5.82
CA ILE A 240 18.34 -11.56 -4.56
C ILE A 240 18.46 -12.62 -3.45
N SER A 241 19.36 -12.37 -2.49
CA SER A 241 19.47 -13.14 -1.25
C SER A 241 18.41 -12.72 -0.24
N ASP A 242 18.08 -13.61 0.70
CA ASP A 242 17.26 -13.33 1.87
C ASP A 242 17.93 -12.33 2.82
N ASP A 243 19.25 -12.15 2.74
CA ASP A 243 19.98 -11.11 3.46
C ASP A 243 20.43 -9.98 2.52
N PRO A 244 20.39 -8.71 2.98
CA PRO A 244 20.92 -7.60 2.21
C PRO A 244 22.42 -7.80 1.93
N PRO A 245 22.90 -7.45 0.73
CA PRO A 245 24.32 -7.50 0.43
C PRO A 245 25.11 -6.52 1.31
N ALA A 246 26.43 -6.67 1.34
CA ALA A 246 27.30 -5.69 1.97
C ALA A 246 27.02 -4.28 1.40
N THR A 247 27.07 -3.27 2.27
CA THR A 247 27.04 -1.86 1.87
C THR A 247 28.10 -1.64 0.79
N GLU A 248 27.70 -1.11 -0.37
CA GLU A 248 28.51 -0.82 -1.59
C GLU A 248 28.44 -1.83 -2.76
N ALA A 249 27.67 -2.92 -2.67
CA ALA A 249 27.43 -3.77 -3.84
C ALA A 249 26.80 -2.96 -5.02
N PRO A 250 27.30 -3.11 -6.26
CA PRO A 250 26.74 -2.43 -7.42
C PRO A 250 25.31 -2.89 -7.67
N ILE A 251 24.45 -1.97 -8.13
CA ILE A 251 23.07 -2.30 -8.48
C ILE A 251 23.06 -3.06 -9.81
N THR A 252 22.41 -4.21 -9.81
CA THR A 252 22.13 -4.98 -11.03
C THR A 252 20.71 -4.72 -11.49
N VAL A 253 20.48 -4.56 -12.80
CA VAL A 253 19.14 -4.37 -13.37
C VAL A 253 18.68 -5.69 -13.98
N ALA A 254 17.60 -6.26 -13.47
CA ALA A 254 17.06 -7.54 -13.95
C ALA A 254 15.60 -7.72 -13.52
N PRO A 255 14.81 -8.57 -14.21
CA PRO A 255 13.59 -9.09 -13.63
C PRO A 255 13.88 -9.75 -12.29
N ASN A 256 13.18 -9.31 -11.25
CA ASN A 256 13.36 -9.74 -9.87
C ASN A 256 12.16 -10.58 -9.44
N VAL A 257 12.35 -11.89 -9.35
CA VAL A 257 11.33 -12.86 -8.96
C VAL A 257 11.91 -13.76 -7.86
N LEU A 258 11.30 -13.70 -6.67
CA LEU A 258 11.61 -14.53 -5.52
C LEU A 258 10.69 -15.76 -5.55
N ASN A 259 11.25 -16.94 -5.35
CA ASN A 259 10.46 -18.15 -5.20
C ASN A 259 10.00 -18.30 -3.75
N ALA A 260 8.73 -18.60 -3.53
CA ALA A 260 8.16 -18.83 -2.21
C ALA A 260 7.38 -20.16 -2.18
N THR A 261 7.61 -20.92 -1.11
CA THR A 261 6.91 -22.19 -0.89
C THR A 261 5.44 -21.91 -0.54
N PHE A 262 4.53 -22.60 -1.24
CA PHE A 262 3.10 -22.50 -0.96
C PHE A 262 2.78 -22.93 0.47
N ARG A 263 2.07 -22.06 1.20
CA ARG A 263 1.65 -22.19 2.60
C ARG A 263 2.77 -22.09 3.65
N ASP A 264 3.95 -21.62 3.27
CA ASP A 264 4.98 -21.28 4.25
C ASP A 264 4.60 -20.01 5.02
N TYR A 265 4.85 -20.04 6.33
CA TYR A 265 4.70 -18.89 7.21
C TYR A 265 6.03 -18.17 7.33
N ILE A 266 6.10 -16.96 6.77
CA ILE A 266 7.35 -16.24 6.61
C ILE A 266 7.33 -14.88 7.31
N GLU A 267 8.52 -14.37 7.55
CA GLU A 267 8.78 -13.04 8.07
C GLU A 267 9.52 -12.23 7.01
N ILE A 268 9.02 -11.04 6.69
CA ILE A 268 9.72 -10.08 5.83
C ILE A 268 10.12 -8.86 6.66
N ILE A 269 11.40 -8.52 6.65
CA ILE A 269 11.95 -7.32 7.27
C ILE A 269 12.31 -6.32 6.19
N LEU A 270 11.64 -5.18 6.19
CA LEU A 270 11.92 -4.09 5.27
C LEU A 270 12.86 -3.10 5.98
N GLU A 271 14.09 -2.97 5.48
CA GLU A 271 15.12 -2.06 6.03
C GLU A 271 15.24 -0.80 5.16
N ASN A 272 15.17 0.36 5.79
CA ASN A 272 15.32 1.66 5.14
C ASN A 272 16.55 2.39 5.68
N PRO A 273 17.73 2.25 5.04
CA PRO A 273 18.92 3.00 5.41
C PRO A 273 18.85 4.48 5.00
N GLU A 274 17.85 4.86 4.19
CA GLU A 274 17.73 6.19 3.62
C GLU A 274 17.13 7.22 4.59
N ARG A 275 17.19 8.49 4.19
CA ARG A 275 16.65 9.63 4.97
C ARG A 275 15.18 9.94 4.66
N SER A 276 14.61 9.33 3.61
CA SER A 276 13.20 9.45 3.26
C SER A 276 12.44 8.23 3.75
N ILE A 277 11.18 8.40 4.12
CA ILE A 277 10.26 7.30 4.37
C ILE A 277 10.08 6.44 3.12
N GLN A 278 9.83 5.13 3.30
CA GLN A 278 9.41 4.21 2.24
C GLN A 278 7.99 3.73 2.52
N CYS A 279 7.25 3.36 1.49
CA CYS A 279 5.93 2.73 1.61
C CYS A 279 5.92 1.51 0.71
N TYR A 280 5.70 0.32 1.26
CA TYR A 280 5.67 -0.94 0.52
C TYR A 280 4.28 -1.53 0.53
N HIS A 281 3.88 -2.10 -0.60
CA HIS A 281 2.63 -2.80 -0.79
C HIS A 281 2.89 -4.21 -1.33
N LEU A 282 2.14 -5.19 -0.82
CA LEU A 282 2.16 -6.56 -1.29
C LEU A 282 0.82 -6.90 -1.95
N ASP A 283 0.84 -7.12 -3.26
CA ASP A 283 -0.34 -7.53 -4.00
C ASP A 283 -0.78 -8.94 -3.57
N GLY A 284 -2.08 -9.24 -3.65
CA GLY A 284 -2.62 -10.59 -3.42
C GLY A 284 -2.66 -11.07 -1.96
N TYR A 285 -2.11 -10.29 -1.03
CA TYR A 285 -2.00 -10.66 0.38
C TYR A 285 -2.37 -9.51 1.32
N SER A 286 -2.75 -9.89 2.53
CA SER A 286 -2.61 -9.04 3.71
C SER A 286 -1.65 -9.72 4.68
N PHE A 287 -0.95 -8.93 5.47
CA PHE A 287 0.10 -9.34 6.39
C PHE A 287 -0.09 -8.67 7.75
N PHE A 288 0.46 -9.28 8.80
CA PHE A 288 0.51 -8.70 10.14
C PHE A 288 1.71 -7.78 10.25
N ALA A 289 1.49 -6.49 10.52
CA ALA A 289 2.57 -5.53 10.80
C ALA A 289 3.02 -5.66 12.26
N VAL A 290 4.00 -6.53 12.50
CA VAL A 290 4.34 -6.99 13.86
C VAL A 290 5.36 -6.12 14.58
N GLY A 291 6.17 -5.33 13.88
CA GLY A 291 7.18 -4.52 14.56
C GLY A 291 7.82 -3.44 13.71
N MET A 292 8.33 -2.42 14.37
CA MET A 292 9.12 -1.35 13.77
C MET A 292 10.22 -0.94 14.75
N GLY A 293 11.35 -0.48 14.24
CA GLY A 293 12.44 -0.02 15.09
C GLY A 293 13.46 0.82 14.33
N HIS A 294 14.19 1.65 15.06
CA HIS A 294 15.28 2.45 14.49
C HIS A 294 16.55 1.60 14.30
N GLY A 295 17.36 1.96 13.30
CA GLY A 295 18.61 1.30 12.97
C GLY A 295 18.46 0.10 12.04
N LYS A 296 19.48 -0.75 12.03
CA LYS A 296 19.49 -2.02 11.30
C LYS A 296 18.77 -3.08 12.13
N TRP A 297 17.92 -3.89 11.51
CA TRP A 297 17.25 -4.96 12.23
C TRP A 297 18.25 -6.04 12.66
N THR A 298 17.99 -6.64 13.82
CA THR A 298 18.70 -7.83 14.32
C THR A 298 17.67 -8.82 14.85
N PRO A 299 17.98 -10.12 14.94
CA PRO A 299 17.08 -11.12 15.50
C PRO A 299 16.55 -10.79 16.90
N ALA A 300 17.29 -10.00 17.70
CA ALA A 300 16.85 -9.51 19.00
C ALA A 300 15.62 -8.59 18.92
N GLY A 301 15.38 -7.95 17.77
CA GLY A 301 14.22 -7.10 17.51
C GLY A 301 12.88 -7.85 17.61
N ARG A 302 12.87 -9.18 17.47
CA ARG A 302 11.64 -9.99 17.66
C ARG A 302 11.05 -9.87 19.06
N ARG A 303 11.87 -9.48 20.06
CA ARG A 303 11.40 -9.24 21.44
C ARG A 303 10.43 -8.06 21.55
N THR A 304 10.40 -7.17 20.54
CA THR A 304 9.51 -6.00 20.53
C THR A 304 8.31 -6.20 19.61
N TYR A 305 8.09 -7.42 19.11
CA TYR A 305 6.99 -7.67 18.19
C TYR A 305 5.65 -7.70 18.91
N ASN A 306 4.65 -7.07 18.30
CA ASN A 306 3.26 -7.31 18.61
C ASN A 306 2.83 -8.65 17.98
N LEU A 307 2.83 -9.69 18.79
CA LEU A 307 2.43 -11.05 18.43
C LEU A 307 1.01 -11.42 18.88
N GLN A 308 0.24 -10.43 19.34
CA GLN A 308 -1.09 -10.62 19.92
C GLN A 308 -2.19 -10.09 19.03
N ASP A 309 -2.14 -8.81 18.65
CA ASP A 309 -3.26 -8.10 18.01
C ASP A 309 -2.84 -7.10 16.92
N ALA A 310 -1.74 -7.39 16.22
CA ALA A 310 -1.30 -6.62 15.07
C ALA A 310 -2.41 -6.57 14.02
N VAL A 311 -2.70 -5.37 13.55
CA VAL A 311 -3.69 -5.17 12.49
C VAL A 311 -3.17 -5.79 11.19
N SER A 312 -4.04 -6.54 10.50
CA SER A 312 -3.75 -7.07 9.16
C SER A 312 -3.83 -5.95 8.13
N ARG A 313 -2.81 -5.82 7.28
CA ARG A 313 -2.59 -4.71 6.34
C ARG A 313 -2.05 -5.21 5.02
N HIS A 314 -2.17 -4.41 3.96
CA HIS A 314 -1.52 -4.69 2.68
C HIS A 314 -0.44 -3.66 2.31
N THR A 315 -0.37 -2.54 3.06
CA THR A 315 0.65 -1.49 2.85
C THR A 315 1.31 -1.10 4.17
N ILE A 316 2.65 -1.04 4.20
CA ILE A 316 3.43 -0.67 5.38
C ILE A 316 4.49 0.39 5.06
N GLN A 317 4.62 1.37 5.96
CA GLN A 317 5.66 2.37 5.92
C GLN A 317 6.93 1.89 6.61
N VAL A 318 8.10 2.33 6.12
CA VAL A 318 9.39 2.16 6.80
C VAL A 318 10.01 3.53 7.00
N TYR A 319 10.09 3.96 8.26
CA TYR A 319 10.61 5.27 8.62
C TYR A 319 12.09 5.44 8.23
N PRO A 320 12.59 6.69 8.12
CA PRO A 320 14.01 6.94 7.86
C PRO A 320 14.92 6.20 8.85
N ARG A 321 16.01 5.61 8.35
CA ARG A 321 17.01 4.90 9.17
C ARG A 321 16.39 3.86 10.12
N SER A 322 15.37 3.15 9.66
CA SER A 322 14.56 2.25 10.47
C SER A 322 14.24 0.98 9.71
N TRP A 323 13.59 0.04 10.39
CA TRP A 323 13.06 -1.20 9.83
C TRP A 323 11.59 -1.38 10.19
N SER A 324 10.89 -2.19 9.40
CA SER A 324 9.54 -2.66 9.69
C SER A 324 9.44 -4.15 9.38
N ALA A 325 8.77 -4.91 10.23
CA ALA A 325 8.64 -6.35 10.14
C ALA A 325 7.18 -6.71 9.87
N ILE A 326 6.98 -7.59 8.90
CA ILE A 326 5.68 -8.15 8.55
C ILE A 326 5.73 -9.68 8.62
N MET A 327 4.61 -10.29 8.95
CA MET A 327 4.45 -11.75 8.94
C MET A 327 3.21 -12.13 8.15
N LEU A 328 3.32 -13.20 7.35
CA LEU A 328 2.24 -13.71 6.52
C LEU A 328 2.47 -15.17 6.14
N THR A 329 1.40 -15.81 5.67
CA THR A 329 1.45 -17.10 5.01
C THR A 329 1.31 -16.89 3.50
N PHE A 330 2.16 -17.52 2.68
CA PHE A 330 1.98 -17.51 1.22
C PHE A 330 0.97 -18.58 0.77
N ASP A 331 -0.30 -18.39 1.09
CA ASP A 331 -1.40 -19.31 0.83
C ASP A 331 -2.24 -19.02 -0.43
N ASN A 332 -1.84 -18.02 -1.23
CA ASN A 332 -2.46 -17.62 -2.49
C ASN A 332 -1.51 -17.89 -3.67
N ALA A 333 -1.76 -18.95 -4.43
CA ALA A 333 -0.90 -19.33 -5.55
C ALA A 333 -1.00 -18.31 -6.69
N GLY A 334 0.15 -17.94 -7.25
CA GLY A 334 0.25 -16.90 -8.27
C GLY A 334 1.58 -16.18 -8.23
N LEU A 335 1.63 -15.04 -8.91
CA LEU A 335 2.81 -14.15 -8.95
C LEU A 335 2.41 -12.76 -8.46
N TRP A 336 2.99 -12.34 -7.34
CA TRP A 336 2.51 -11.19 -6.57
C TRP A 336 3.60 -10.14 -6.39
N SER A 337 3.28 -8.87 -6.66
CA SER A 337 4.27 -7.80 -6.54
C SER A 337 4.45 -7.37 -5.09
N LEU A 338 5.70 -7.30 -4.61
CA LEU A 338 6.08 -6.49 -3.46
C LEU A 338 6.79 -5.24 -3.99
N ARG A 339 6.16 -4.07 -3.87
CA ARG A 339 6.62 -2.85 -4.53
C ARG A 339 6.49 -1.61 -3.66
N SER A 340 7.30 -0.61 -3.98
CA SER A 340 7.13 0.73 -3.44
C SER A 340 5.82 1.36 -3.93
N GLU A 341 5.00 1.91 -3.04
CA GLU A 341 3.85 2.74 -3.42
C GLU A 341 4.27 4.15 -3.85
N MET A 342 5.51 4.56 -3.57
CA MET A 342 6.08 5.77 -4.15
C MET A 342 6.43 5.51 -5.63
N TRP A 343 5.75 6.20 -6.53
CA TRP A 343 5.70 5.89 -7.97
C TRP A 343 7.03 6.11 -8.68
N GLU A 344 7.78 7.15 -8.32
CA GLU A 344 9.14 7.38 -8.82
C GLU A 344 10.06 6.19 -8.52
N ARG A 345 9.92 5.60 -7.33
CA ARG A 345 10.75 4.48 -6.87
C ARG A 345 10.35 3.18 -7.54
N HIS A 346 9.05 2.90 -7.60
CA HIS A 346 8.51 1.73 -8.29
C HIS A 346 8.87 1.75 -9.79
N TYR A 347 8.65 2.88 -10.48
CA TYR A 347 8.98 3.03 -11.91
C TYR A 347 10.48 2.81 -12.20
N LEU A 348 11.34 3.20 -11.26
CA LEU A 348 12.80 3.06 -11.38
C LEU A 348 13.32 1.77 -10.71
N GLY A 349 12.45 0.80 -10.44
CA GLY A 349 12.82 -0.60 -10.15
C GLY A 349 12.74 -1.04 -8.69
N GLN A 350 12.19 -0.25 -7.76
CA GLN A 350 12.01 -0.67 -6.36
C GLN A 350 10.80 -1.60 -6.20
N GLN A 351 10.94 -2.81 -6.74
CA GLN A 351 9.94 -3.85 -6.76
C GLN A 351 10.61 -5.23 -6.84
N LEU A 352 9.89 -6.26 -6.43
CA LEU A 352 10.11 -7.64 -6.82
C LEU A 352 8.76 -8.32 -7.00
N TYR A 353 8.76 -9.48 -7.64
CA TYR A 353 7.63 -10.40 -7.61
C TYR A 353 7.95 -11.58 -6.69
N VAL A 354 6.94 -12.09 -6.01
CA VAL A 354 6.98 -13.36 -5.28
C VAL A 354 6.16 -14.36 -6.06
N SER A 355 6.81 -15.43 -6.52
CA SER A 355 6.15 -16.57 -7.16
C SER A 355 5.78 -17.61 -6.11
N VAL A 356 4.50 -17.95 -6.07
CA VAL A 356 3.93 -18.94 -5.16
C VAL A 356 3.27 -20.00 -6.03
N VAL A 357 3.96 -21.11 -6.27
CA VAL A 357 3.45 -22.19 -7.11
C VAL A 357 2.81 -23.28 -6.24
N SER A 358 1.55 -23.61 -6.49
CA SER A 358 0.92 -24.76 -5.84
C SER A 358 1.43 -26.07 -6.47
N PRO A 359 1.86 -27.05 -5.66
CA PRO A 359 2.27 -28.36 -6.17
C PRO A 359 1.11 -29.13 -6.82
N ALA A 360 -0.14 -28.81 -6.47
CA ALA A 360 -1.33 -29.50 -7.00
C ALA A 360 -1.71 -29.00 -8.40
N ARG A 361 -1.27 -27.80 -8.80
CA ARG A 361 -1.61 -27.15 -10.08
C ARG A 361 -3.10 -27.31 -10.44
N SER A 362 -3.97 -26.93 -9.51
CA SER A 362 -5.41 -27.15 -9.60
C SER A 362 -6.20 -25.84 -9.60
N LEU A 363 -7.42 -25.88 -10.15
CA LEU A 363 -8.36 -24.75 -10.14
C LEU A 363 -8.77 -24.27 -8.74
N ARG A 364 -8.50 -25.08 -7.71
CA ARG A 364 -8.71 -24.68 -6.31
C ARG A 364 -7.68 -23.64 -5.86
N ASP A 365 -6.45 -23.73 -6.38
CA ASP A 365 -5.34 -22.90 -5.92
C ASP A 365 -5.06 -21.74 -6.86
N GLU A 366 -5.22 -21.93 -8.17
CA GLU A 366 -5.01 -20.87 -9.17
C GLU A 366 -5.98 -21.03 -10.36
N TYR A 367 -6.51 -19.92 -10.87
CA TYR A 367 -7.40 -19.94 -12.03
C TYR A 367 -6.63 -20.10 -13.34
N ASN A 368 -7.30 -20.68 -14.34
CA ASN A 368 -6.82 -20.68 -15.70
C ASN A 368 -6.74 -19.27 -16.27
N MET A 369 -5.77 -19.06 -17.16
CA MET A 369 -5.69 -17.83 -17.94
C MET A 369 -6.97 -17.69 -18.79
N PRO A 370 -7.63 -16.51 -18.76
CA PRO A 370 -8.80 -16.25 -19.61
C PRO A 370 -8.51 -16.50 -21.10
N ASP A 371 -9.55 -16.79 -21.89
CA ASP A 371 -9.40 -17.05 -23.33
C ASP A 371 -9.10 -15.77 -24.14
N ASP A 372 -9.51 -14.62 -23.63
CA ASP A 372 -9.28 -13.29 -24.18
C ASP A 372 -8.04 -12.60 -23.56
N ALA A 373 -7.22 -13.33 -22.82
CA ALA A 373 -6.00 -12.79 -22.24
C ALA A 373 -5.04 -12.30 -23.34
N LEU A 374 -4.62 -11.05 -23.23
CA LEU A 374 -3.66 -10.45 -24.15
C LEU A 374 -2.27 -11.08 -23.96
N LEU A 375 -1.69 -11.55 -25.05
CA LEU A 375 -0.35 -12.14 -25.08
C LEU A 375 0.67 -11.15 -25.68
N CYS A 376 1.89 -11.18 -25.18
CA CYS A 376 3.00 -10.36 -25.67
C CYS A 376 4.36 -11.06 -25.45
N GLY A 377 5.41 -10.52 -26.07
CA GLY A 377 6.75 -11.07 -25.97
C GLY A 377 6.87 -12.48 -26.58
N ASP A 378 7.66 -13.33 -25.94
CA ASP A 378 7.99 -14.69 -26.38
C ASP A 378 6.78 -15.64 -26.41
N VAL A 379 5.68 -15.32 -25.70
CA VAL A 379 4.48 -16.17 -25.65
C VAL A 379 3.44 -15.80 -26.69
N ALA A 380 3.60 -14.68 -27.41
CA ALA A 380 2.58 -14.15 -28.32
C ALA A 380 2.18 -15.12 -29.44
N SER A 381 3.13 -15.94 -29.89
CA SER A 381 2.93 -16.94 -30.95
C SER A 381 2.90 -18.38 -30.45
N LEU A 382 3.02 -18.61 -29.13
CA LEU A 382 3.03 -19.95 -28.57
C LEU A 382 1.60 -20.49 -28.42
N PRO A 383 1.38 -21.80 -28.63
CA PRO A 383 0.09 -22.42 -28.34
C PRO A 383 -0.24 -22.29 -26.85
N LYS A 384 -1.50 -21.99 -26.53
CA LYS A 384 -1.97 -21.88 -25.14
C LYS A 384 -1.72 -23.21 -24.40
N PRO A 385 -1.03 -23.19 -23.25
CA PRO A 385 -0.80 -24.39 -22.45
C PRO A 385 -2.13 -25.02 -22.00
N PRO A 386 -2.15 -26.34 -21.73
CA PRO A 386 -3.33 -27.00 -21.17
C PRO A 386 -3.82 -26.30 -19.90
N PRO A 387 -5.14 -26.18 -19.71
CA PRO A 387 -5.70 -25.65 -18.49
C PRO A 387 -5.33 -26.53 -17.29
N TYR A 388 -5.25 -25.91 -16.12
CA TYR A 388 -5.25 -26.60 -14.84
C TYR A 388 -6.55 -27.40 -14.69
N VAL A 389 -6.42 -28.56 -14.04
CA VAL A 389 -7.49 -29.55 -13.85
C VAL A 389 -8.06 -29.47 -12.45
#